data_AF-A0A0R3RX59-F1
#
_entry.id   AF-A0A0R3RX59-F1
#
_cell.length_a   1.000
_cell.length_b   1.000
_cell.length_c   1.000
_cell.angle_alpha   90.00
_cell.angle_beta   90.00
_cell.angle_gamma   90.00
#
_symmetry.space_group_name_H-M   'P 1'
#
loop_
_entity.id
_entity.type
_entity.pdbx_description
1 polymer ?
#
loop_
_entity_poly.entity_id
_entity_poly.type
_entity_poly.pdbx_seq_one_letter_code
_entity_poly.pdbx_strand_id
1 'polypeptide(L)'
;MASASVARKALGDLVKAFKPLADRVLVERFAAETKTKGGIMIPDKAQGKVLEATVISAGPGGRDSKGDLIPMTVQAGDHVLLPEYGGTKVVVGEKEYHIFREADILGKFDQ
;
A
#
# COMPACT_ATOMS: atom_id res chain seq x y z
N MET A 1 20.86 -25.14 8.54
CA MET A 1 20.74 -23.73 8.10
C MET A 1 19.77 -23.60 6.92
N ALA A 2 18.49 -24.00 7.07
CA ALA A 2 17.52 -24.03 5.96
C ALA A 2 16.23 -23.22 6.23
N SER A 3 16.22 -22.34 7.25
CA SER A 3 14.97 -21.79 7.78
C SER A 3 14.63 -20.36 7.31
N ALA A 4 15.61 -19.54 6.94
CA ALA A 4 15.37 -18.11 6.67
C ALA A 4 14.82 -17.81 5.26
N SER A 5 15.21 -18.56 4.22
CA SER A 5 14.76 -18.28 2.84
C SER A 5 13.32 -18.74 2.59
N VAL A 6 12.91 -19.85 3.19
CA VAL A 6 11.55 -20.40 3.09
C VAL A 6 10.56 -19.49 3.81
N ALA A 7 10.92 -18.98 5.00
CA ALA A 7 10.08 -18.06 5.76
C ALA A 7 9.83 -16.74 5.02
N ARG A 8 10.86 -16.16 4.38
CA ARG A 8 10.72 -14.93 3.56
C ARG A 8 9.83 -15.15 2.34
N LYS A 9 9.97 -16.29 1.66
CA LYS A 9 9.12 -16.66 0.53
C LYS A 9 7.66 -16.85 0.96
N ALA A 10 7.43 -17.56 2.07
CA ALA A 10 6.09 -17.77 2.62
C ALA A 10 5.40 -16.46 3.04
N LEU A 11 6.14 -15.51 3.62
CA LEU A 11 5.63 -14.18 3.95
C LEU A 11 5.29 -13.34 2.71
N GLY A 12 6.15 -13.37 1.68
CA GLY A 12 5.87 -12.70 0.40
C GLY A 12 4.65 -13.30 -0.31
N ASP A 13 4.50 -14.63 -0.25
CA ASP A 13 3.35 -15.34 -0.79
C ASP A 13 2.06 -15.00 0.00
N LEU A 14 2.15 -14.80 1.32
CA LEU A 14 1.02 -14.37 2.16
C LEU A 14 0.53 -12.96 1.83
N VAL A 15 1.45 -12.02 1.57
CA VAL A 15 1.10 -10.64 1.16
C VAL A 15 0.41 -10.65 -0.20
N LYS A 16 0.92 -11.42 -1.17
CA LYS A 16 0.28 -11.56 -2.49
C LYS A 16 -1.07 -12.29 -2.41
N ALA A 17 -1.22 -13.21 -1.47
CA ALA A 17 -2.47 -13.90 -1.20
C ALA A 17 -3.44 -13.07 -0.33
N PHE A 18 -3.00 -11.95 0.25
CA PHE A 18 -3.83 -11.09 1.06
C PHE A 18 -4.88 -10.41 0.18
N LYS A 19 -6.14 -10.76 0.41
CA LYS A 19 -7.29 -10.21 -0.29
C LYS A 19 -8.02 -9.23 0.63
N PRO A 20 -7.91 -7.92 0.39
CA PRO A 20 -8.69 -6.93 1.12
C PRO A 20 -10.19 -7.21 0.96
N LEU A 21 -10.97 -6.93 2.01
CA LEU A 21 -12.42 -7.10 1.99
C LEU A 21 -13.14 -5.82 1.60
N ALA A 22 -14.21 -5.94 0.81
CA ALA A 22 -15.01 -4.82 0.29
C ALA A 22 -14.17 -3.84 -0.54
N ASP A 23 -14.27 -2.55 -0.23
CA ASP A 23 -13.59 -1.41 -0.88
C ASP A 23 -12.19 -1.13 -0.32
N ARG A 24 -11.59 -2.09 0.39
CA ARG A 24 -10.26 -1.94 0.98
C ARG A 24 -9.16 -2.16 -0.05
N VAL A 25 -8.04 -1.47 0.14
CA VAL A 25 -6.87 -1.51 -0.73
C VAL A 25 -5.62 -1.62 0.14
N LEU A 26 -4.79 -2.63 -0.12
CA LEU A 26 -3.48 -2.81 0.51
C LEU A 26 -2.42 -2.08 -0.33
N VAL A 27 -1.65 -1.22 0.31
CA VAL A 27 -0.61 -0.40 -0.34
C VAL A 27 0.73 -0.51 0.40
N GLU A 28 1.82 -0.39 -0.35
CA GLU A 28 3.20 -0.26 0.15
C GLU A 28 3.67 1.16 -0.15
N ARG A 29 3.99 1.96 0.88
CA ARG A 29 4.52 3.32 0.71
C ARG A 29 5.91 3.26 0.08
N PHE A 30 6.25 4.25 -0.74
CA PHE A 30 7.63 4.36 -1.22
C PHE A 30 8.60 4.70 -0.08
N ALA A 31 9.87 4.37 -0.30
CA ALA A 31 10.94 4.76 0.61
C ALA A 31 11.08 6.29 0.63
N ALA A 32 11.29 6.87 1.81
CA ALA A 32 11.50 8.30 1.94
C ALA A 32 12.80 8.74 1.23
N GLU A 33 12.76 9.87 0.53
CA GLU A 33 13.96 10.46 -0.08
C GLU A 33 14.96 10.85 1.01
N THR A 34 16.06 10.10 1.14
CA THR A 34 17.13 10.37 2.11
C THR A 34 18.07 11.49 1.67
N LYS A 35 18.02 11.86 0.38
CA LYS A 35 18.86 12.90 -0.21
C LYS A 35 18.00 13.84 -1.04
N THR A 36 18.10 15.13 -0.75
CA THR A 36 17.51 16.17 -1.58
C THR A 36 18.24 16.28 -2.92
N LYS A 37 17.60 16.89 -3.93
CA LYS A 37 18.20 17.18 -5.25
C LYS A 37 19.52 17.97 -5.18
N GLY A 38 19.78 18.69 -4.09
CA GLY A 38 21.02 19.42 -3.83
C GLY A 38 22.12 18.62 -3.11
N GLY A 39 21.93 17.33 -2.85
CA GLY A 39 22.93 16.47 -2.19
C GLY A 39 22.94 16.51 -0.66
N ILE A 40 22.01 17.25 -0.03
CA ILE A 40 21.90 17.34 1.43
C ILE A 40 21.15 16.11 1.95
N MET A 41 21.73 15.45 2.95
CA MET A 41 21.13 14.32 3.66
C MET A 41 20.05 14.81 4.62
N ILE A 42 18.83 14.29 4.49
CA ILE A 42 17.73 14.61 5.41
C ILE A 42 17.79 13.62 6.57
N PRO A 43 17.83 14.08 7.83
CA PRO A 43 17.73 13.20 8.98
C PRO A 43 16.39 12.44 8.98
N ASP A 44 16.39 11.16 9.32
CA ASP A 44 15.19 10.30 9.30
C ASP A 44 13.99 10.90 10.08
N LYS A 45 14.25 11.67 11.13
CA LYS A 45 13.21 12.35 11.94
C LYS A 45 12.51 13.51 11.23
N ALA A 46 13.15 14.11 10.22
CA ALA A 46 12.61 15.21 9.43
C ALA A 46 11.95 14.73 8.13
N GLN A 47 12.08 13.43 7.81
CA GLN A 47 11.38 12.84 6.69
C GLN A 47 9.91 12.65 7.07
N GLY A 48 9.04 13.41 6.39
CA GLY A 48 7.60 13.25 6.51
C GLY A 48 7.14 11.86 6.05
N LYS A 49 5.90 11.51 6.36
CA LYS A 49 5.28 10.31 5.80
C LYS A 49 5.24 10.43 4.28
N VAL A 50 5.81 9.45 3.57
CA VAL A 50 5.66 9.38 2.12
C VAL A 50 4.20 9.10 1.80
N LEU A 51 3.60 10.01 1.04
CA LEU A 51 2.20 9.93 0.63
C LEU A 51 2.03 9.10 -0.63
N GLU A 52 3.08 8.95 -1.43
CA GLU A 52 3.07 8.08 -2.60
C GLU A 52 3.21 6.61 -2.19
N ALA A 53 2.43 5.75 -2.85
CA ALA A 53 2.45 4.32 -2.60
C ALA A 53 2.14 3.50 -3.85
N THR A 54 2.53 2.23 -3.83
CA THR A 54 2.14 1.23 -4.84
C THR A 54 1.02 0.37 -4.28
N VAL A 55 -0.02 0.13 -5.07
CA VAL A 55 -1.09 -0.81 -4.72
C VAL A 55 -0.58 -2.24 -4.84
N ILE A 56 -0.67 -3.00 -3.75
CA ILE A 56 -0.26 -4.41 -3.72
C ILE A 56 -1.44 -5.32 -4.04
N SER A 57 -2.60 -5.02 -3.46
CA SER A 57 -3.84 -5.72 -3.75
C SER A 57 -5.06 -4.85 -3.48
N ALA A 58 -6.10 -5.04 -4.27
CA ALA A 58 -7.40 -4.37 -4.13
C ALA A 58 -8.48 -5.40 -3.79
N GLY A 59 -9.49 -4.98 -3.05
CA GLY A 59 -10.65 -5.80 -2.75
C GLY A 59 -11.57 -6.00 -3.96
N PRO A 60 -12.68 -6.74 -3.79
CA PRO A 60 -13.68 -6.91 -4.84
C PRO A 60 -14.52 -5.65 -5.12
N GLY A 61 -14.37 -4.60 -4.31
CA GLY A 61 -15.16 -3.36 -4.40
C GLY A 61 -16.31 -3.31 -3.39
N GLY A 62 -16.88 -2.11 -3.25
CA GLY A 62 -18.09 -1.89 -2.44
C GLY A 62 -19.31 -2.58 -3.06
N ARG A 63 -20.39 -2.74 -2.29
CA ARG A 63 -21.69 -3.17 -2.81
C ARG A 63 -22.63 -1.98 -2.87
N ASP A 64 -23.39 -1.87 -3.95
CA ASP A 64 -24.45 -0.88 -4.05
C ASP A 64 -25.71 -1.30 -3.26
N SER A 65 -26.75 -0.48 -3.30
CA SER A 65 -28.04 -0.75 -2.62
C SER A 65 -28.81 -1.95 -3.20
N LYS A 66 -28.42 -2.43 -4.38
CA LYS A 66 -29.00 -3.59 -5.07
C LYS A 66 -28.20 -4.87 -4.81
N GLY A 67 -27.01 -4.76 -4.21
CA GLY A 67 -26.10 -5.86 -3.93
C GLY A 67 -25.07 -6.11 -5.04
N ASP A 68 -25.06 -5.29 -6.09
CA ASP A 68 -24.11 -5.36 -7.18
C ASP A 68 -22.75 -4.81 -6.72
N LEU A 69 -21.66 -5.41 -7.23
CA LEU A 69 -20.31 -4.94 -6.93
C LEU A 69 -20.00 -3.68 -7.72
N ILE A 70 -19.57 -2.65 -7.01
CA ILE A 70 -19.00 -1.43 -7.59
C ILE A 70 -17.55 -1.75 -7.95
N PRO A 71 -17.17 -1.71 -9.25
CA PRO A 71 -15.81 -2.01 -9.66
C PRO A 71 -14.82 -1.05 -9.01
N MET A 72 -13.67 -1.57 -8.57
CA MET A 72 -12.58 -0.73 -8.08
C MET A 72 -11.87 -0.02 -9.25
N THR A 73 -11.56 1.24 -9.04
CA THR A 73 -10.83 2.14 -9.94
C THR A 73 -9.31 1.89 -9.86
N VAL A 74 -8.84 1.33 -8.75
CA VAL A 74 -7.44 0.99 -8.50
C VAL A 74 -7.21 -0.51 -8.63
N GLN A 75 -6.05 -0.87 -9.19
CA GLN A 75 -5.62 -2.25 -9.40
C GLN A 75 -4.24 -2.51 -8.80
N ALA A 76 -3.89 -3.77 -8.61
CA ALA A 76 -2.54 -4.15 -8.16
C ALA A 76 -1.49 -3.68 -9.17
N GLY A 77 -0.47 -2.97 -8.68
CA GLY A 77 0.57 -2.33 -9.47
C GLY A 77 0.37 -0.84 -9.72
N ASP A 78 -0.81 -0.29 -9.43
CA ASP A 78 -1.06 1.14 -9.63
C ASP A 78 -0.26 2.00 -8.63
N HIS A 79 0.19 3.16 -9.12
CA HIS A 79 0.82 4.19 -8.30
C HIS A 79 -0.25 5.18 -7.84
N VAL A 80 -0.35 5.38 -6.53
CA VAL A 80 -1.42 6.19 -5.92
C VAL A 80 -0.87 7.20 -4.92
N LEU A 81 -1.64 8.28 -4.74
CA LEU A 81 -1.42 9.27 -3.69
C LEU A 81 -2.36 9.00 -2.51
N LEU A 82 -1.77 8.78 -1.34
CA LEU A 82 -2.47 8.54 -0.09
C LEU A 82 -2.72 9.84 0.67
N PRO A 83 -3.78 9.91 1.50
CA PRO A 83 -3.97 11.01 2.42
C PRO A 83 -2.92 10.98 3.54
N GLU A 84 -2.65 12.15 4.14
CA GLU A 84 -1.72 12.29 5.27
C GLU A 84 -2.14 11.48 6.51
N TYR A 85 -3.45 11.32 6.66
CA TYR A 85 -4.11 10.68 7.80
C TYR A 85 -5.00 9.54 7.34
N GLY A 86 -5.30 8.64 8.27
CA GLY A 86 -6.07 7.44 7.99
C GLY A 86 -5.20 6.28 7.55
N GLY A 87 -5.88 5.23 7.13
CA GLY A 87 -5.29 3.93 6.85
C GLY A 87 -4.90 3.17 8.10
N THR A 88 -4.97 1.84 8.02
CA THR A 88 -4.55 0.94 9.09
C THR A 88 -3.18 0.36 8.75
N LYS A 89 -2.21 0.52 9.65
CA LYS A 89 -0.89 -0.08 9.52
C LYS A 89 -0.99 -1.60 9.68
N VAL A 90 -0.40 -2.34 8.75
CA VAL A 90 -0.31 -3.79 8.78
C VAL A 90 1.14 -4.18 8.56
N VAL A 91 1.72 -4.92 9.51
CA VAL A 91 3.09 -5.42 9.40
C VAL A 91 3.03 -6.89 9.01
N VAL A 92 3.65 -7.24 7.89
CA VAL A 92 3.76 -8.64 7.44
C VAL A 92 5.23 -8.99 7.29
N GLY A 93 5.74 -9.77 8.25
CA GLY A 93 7.16 -10.06 8.36
C GLY A 93 7.95 -8.83 8.81
N GLU A 94 8.90 -8.40 7.97
CA GLU A 94 9.76 -7.23 8.22
C GLU A 94 9.29 -6.00 7.40
N LYS A 95 8.20 -6.12 6.63
CA LYS A 95 7.67 -5.05 5.78
C LYS A 95 6.41 -4.43 6.35
N GLU A 96 6.29 -3.13 6.16
CA GLU A 96 5.14 -2.33 6.58
C GLU A 96 4.26 -1.99 5.39
N TYR A 97 2.99 -2.37 5.50
CA TYR A 97 1.94 -2.04 4.55
C TYR A 97 0.87 -1.21 5.23
N HIS A 98 0.01 -0.59 4.42
CA HIS A 98 -1.13 0.14 4.91
C HIS A 98 -2.39 -0.31 4.17
N ILE A 99 -3.50 -0.36 4.88
CA ILE A 99 -4.82 -0.61 4.29
C ILE A 99 -5.62 0.67 4.32
N PHE A 100 -6.05 1.13 3.16
CA PHE A 100 -6.97 2.27 2.99
C PHE A 100 -8.28 1.80 2.40
N ARG A 101 -9.32 2.65 2.46
CA ARG A 101 -10.47 2.49 1.57
C ARG A 101 -10.15 3.16 0.25
N GLU A 102 -10.75 2.66 -0.82
CA GLU A 102 -10.65 3.27 -2.13
C GLU A 102 -11.05 4.74 -2.13
N ALA A 103 -12.14 5.07 -1.44
CA ALA A 103 -12.67 6.42 -1.36
C ALA A 103 -11.73 7.42 -0.66
N ASP A 104 -10.77 6.92 0.14
CA ASP A 104 -9.79 7.76 0.82
C ASP A 104 -8.57 8.05 -0.06
N ILE A 105 -8.35 7.29 -1.15
CA ILE A 105 -7.22 7.47 -2.05
C ILE A 105 -7.44 8.76 -2.86
N LEU A 106 -6.46 9.66 -2.82
CA LEU A 106 -6.60 11.01 -3.38
C LEU A 106 -6.47 11.05 -4.90
N GLY A 107 -5.71 10.11 -5.48
CA GLY A 107 -5.52 10.04 -6.91
C GLY A 107 -4.62 8.88 -7.32
N LYS A 108 -4.69 8.53 -8.61
CA LYS A 108 -3.80 7.60 -9.28
C LYS A 108 -2.89 8.38 -10.21
N PHE A 109 -1.61 8.03 -10.25
CA PHE A 109 -0.68 8.55 -11.26
C PHE A 109 -0.86 7.75 -12.55
N ASP A 110 -1.25 8.42 -13.63
CA ASP A 110 -1.21 7.85 -14.97
C ASP A 110 0.21 8.07 -15.51
N GLN A 111 0.98 6.98 -15.64
CA GLN A 111 2.27 6.96 -16.34
C GLN A 111 2.09 6.48 -17.77
#